data_AF-A0A2T2TFM7-F1
#
_entry.id   AF-A0A2T2TFM7-F1
#
_cell.length_a   1.000
_cell.length_b   1.000
_cell.length_c   1.000
_cell.angle_alpha   90.00
_cell.angle_beta   90.00
_cell.angle_gamma   90.00
#
_symmetry.space_group_name_H-M   'P 1'
#
loop_
_entity.id
_entity.type
_entity.pdbx_description
1 polymer ?
#
loop_
_entity_poly.entity_id
_entity_poly.type
_entity_poly.pdbx_seq_one_letter_code
_entity_poly.pdbx_strand_id
1 'polypeptide(L)' 'RAVVERAQEVLDLAPEAVQPSLEVLRRYGNMSSPTILFVLKHILDQAAQGDGAPPDRGVAVAFGPGLTIEGALFERV' A
#
# COMPACT_ATOMS: atom_id res chain seq x y z
N ARG A 1 -2.12 3.33 10.52
CA ARG A 1 -3.34 3.99 10.00
C ARG A 1 -3.08 5.47 9.73
N ALA A 2 -2.83 6.29 10.75
CA ALA A 2 -2.57 7.74 10.59
C ALA A 2 -1.52 8.11 9.52
N VAL A 3 -0.42 7.34 9.39
CA VAL A 3 0.59 7.57 8.35
C VAL A 3 0.02 7.44 6.93
N VAL A 4 -0.85 6.44 6.70
CA VAL A 4 -1.47 6.20 5.39
C VAL A 4 -2.50 7.29 5.09
N GLU A 5 -3.34 7.64 6.06
CA GLU A 5 -4.33 8.73 5.93
C GLU A 5 -3.64 10.07 5.66
N ARG A 6 -2.54 10.37 6.36
CA ARG A 6 -1.79 11.60 6.12
C ARG A 6 -1.11 11.60 4.75
N ALA A 7 -0.56 10.47 4.32
CA ALA A 7 0.01 10.35 2.98
C ALA A 7 -1.07 10.54 1.90
N GLN A 8 -2.26 9.96 2.09
CA GLN A 8 -3.41 10.16 1.20
C GLN A 8 -3.77 11.64 1.08
N GLU A 9 -3.91 12.35 2.20
CA GLU A 9 -4.25 13.77 2.22
C GLU A 9 -3.17 14.65 1.57
N VAL A 10 -1.90 14.45 1.94
CA VAL A 10 -0.80 15.32 1.48
C VAL A 10 -0.50 15.12 -0.01
N LEU A 11 -0.72 13.90 -0.52
CA LEU A 11 -0.50 13.56 -1.92
C LEU A 11 -1.77 13.66 -2.77
N ASP A 12 -2.90 14.08 -2.20
CA ASP A 12 -4.21 14.20 -2.86
C ASP A 12 -4.63 12.91 -3.59
N LEU A 13 -4.49 11.78 -2.90
CA LEU A 13 -4.77 10.46 -3.48
C LEU A 13 -6.25 10.11 -3.36
N ALA A 14 -6.79 9.52 -4.43
CA ALA A 14 -8.11 8.91 -4.41
C ALA A 14 -8.20 7.84 -3.30
N PRO A 15 -9.35 7.69 -2.61
CA PRO A 15 -9.52 6.71 -1.52
C PRO A 15 -9.10 5.29 -1.90
N GLU A 16 -9.38 4.87 -3.13
CA GLU A 16 -9.10 3.54 -3.66
C GLU A 16 -7.59 3.26 -3.74
N ALA A 17 -6.75 4.30 -3.91
CA ALA A 17 -5.31 4.16 -4.04
C ALA A 17 -4.62 3.72 -2.72
N VAL A 18 -5.21 4.04 -1.57
CA VAL A 18 -4.68 3.66 -0.25
C VAL A 18 -5.48 2.56 0.43
N GLN A 19 -6.64 2.21 -0.12
CA GLN A 19 -7.54 1.19 0.42
C GLN A 19 -6.82 -0.15 0.71
N PRO A 20 -5.96 -0.70 -0.17
CA PRO A 20 -5.25 -1.94 0.14
C PRO A 20 -4.36 -1.86 1.40
N SER A 21 -3.73 -0.70 1.62
CA SER A 21 -2.91 -0.45 2.81
C SER A 21 -3.76 -0.40 4.07
N LEU A 22 -4.92 0.28 4.00
CA LEU A 22 -5.85 0.38 5.12
C LEU A 22 -6.47 -0.98 5.47
N GLU A 23 -6.79 -1.81 4.47
CA GLU A 23 -7.34 -3.14 4.69
C GLU A 23 -6.35 -4.10 5.36
N VAL A 24 -5.09 -4.12 4.92
CA VAL A 24 -4.06 -4.93 5.57
C VAL A 24 -3.85 -4.48 7.00
N LEU A 25 -3.79 -3.16 7.25
CA LEU A 25 -3.70 -2.63 8.62
C LEU A 25 -4.92 -2.99 9.46
N ARG A 26 -6.13 -3.00 8.89
CA ARG A 26 -7.37 -3.39 9.59
C ARG A 26 -7.36 -4.87 9.98
N ARG A 27 -6.88 -5.75 9.09
CA ARG A 27 -6.89 -7.21 9.30
C ARG A 27 -5.74 -7.69 10.17
N TYR A 28 -4.56 -7.09 10.02
CA TYR A 28 -3.31 -7.62 10.60
C TYR A 28 -2.55 -6.63 11.47
N GLY A 29 -2.92 -5.36 11.49
CA GLY A 29 -2.16 -4.31 12.16
C GLY A 29 -0.83 -4.00 11.47
N ASN A 30 0.03 -3.26 12.18
CA ASN A 30 1.41 -3.04 11.75
C ASN A 30 2.25 -4.25 12.18
N MET A 31 2.75 -5.00 11.19
CA MET A 31 3.56 -6.20 11.38
C MET A 31 5.07 -5.91 11.24
N SER A 32 5.47 -4.64 11.18
CA SER A 32 6.82 -4.18 10.78
C SER A 32 7.06 -4.41 9.28
N SER A 33 8.29 -4.76 8.89
CA SER A 33 8.71 -4.90 7.49
C SER A 33 7.80 -5.78 6.60
N PRO A 34 7.16 -6.87 7.06
CA PRO A 34 6.29 -7.68 6.20
C PRO A 34 5.00 -6.97 5.77
N THR A 35 4.58 -5.89 6.44
CA THR A 35 3.30 -5.23 6.13
C THR A 35 3.20 -4.82 4.67
N ILE A 36 4.28 -4.28 4.08
CA ILE A 36 4.27 -3.86 2.68
C ILE A 36 4.06 -5.03 1.71
N LEU A 37 4.64 -6.19 2.02
CA LEU A 37 4.48 -7.41 1.20
C LEU A 37 3.04 -7.93 1.25
N PHE A 38 2.37 -7.81 2.40
CA PHE A 38 0.96 -8.18 2.53
C PHE A 38 0.05 -7.21 1.76
N VAL A 39 0.40 -5.93 1.67
CA VAL A 39 -0.31 -4.96 0.83
C VAL A 39 -0.19 -5.33 -0.65
N LEU A 40 1.01 -5.61 -1.13
CA LEU A 40 1.23 -6.05 -2.51
C LEU A 40 0.50 -7.37 -2.82
N LYS A 41 0.58 -8.34 -1.89
CA LYS A 41 -0.17 -9.59 -2.00
C LYS A 41 -1.68 -9.34 -2.12
N HIS A 42 -2.22 -8.45 -1.29
CA HIS A 42 -3.65 -8.14 -1.30
C HIS A 42 -4.10 -7.54 -2.65
N ILE A 43 -3.31 -6.63 -3.23
CA ILE A 43 -3.58 -6.06 -4.57
C ILE A 43 -3.61 -7.16 -5.65
N LEU A 44 -2.63 -8.07 -5.62
CA LEU A 44 -2.57 -9.18 -6.58
C LEU A 44 -3.70 -10.19 -6.39
N ASP A 45 -4.08 -10.49 -5.15
CA ASP A 45 -5.18 -11.40 -4.84
C ASP A 45 -6.53 -10.83 -5.31
N GLN A 46 -6.79 -9.53 -5.14
CA GLN A 46 -8.01 -8.87 -5.62
C GLN A 46 -8.14 -8.98 -7.14
N ALA A 47 -7.05 -8.71 -7.86
CA ALA A 47 -6.99 -8.87 -9.29
C ALA A 47 -7.30 -10.31 -9.74
N ALA A 48 -6.72 -11.31 -9.06
CA ALA A 48 -6.96 -12.71 -9.36
C ALA A 48 -8.42 -13.15 -9.08
N GLN A 49 -9.13 -12.44 -8.19
CA GLN A 49 -10.53 -12.69 -7.86
C GLN A 49 -11.51 -11.95 -8.80
N GLY A 50 -11.01 -11.17 -9.76
CA GLY A 50 -11.83 -10.40 -10.69
C GLY A 50 -12.37 -9.09 -10.13
N ASP A 51 -11.85 -8.61 -8.99
CA ASP A 51 -12.24 -7.35 -8.33
C ASP A 51 -11.53 -6.14 -8.98
N GLY A 52 -11.57 -6.08 -10.31
CA GLY A 52 -10.88 -5.09 -11.12
C GLY A 52 -9.42 -5.44 -11.48
N ALA A 53 -8.84 -4.66 -12.38
CA ALA A 53 -7.44 -4.80 -12.75
C ALA A 53 -6.54 -4.11 -11.71
N PRO A 54 -5.38 -4.69 -11.35
CA PRO A 54 -4.43 -4.00 -10.50
C PRO A 54 -3.86 -2.81 -11.27
N PRO A 55 -3.40 -1.75 -10.58
CA PRO A 55 -2.88 -0.56 -11.27
C PRO A 55 -1.68 -0.91 -12.16
N ASP A 56 -1.55 -0.24 -13.31
CA ASP A 56 -0.42 -0.44 -14.24
C ASP A 56 0.91 -0.04 -13.60
N ARG A 57 0.88 0.95 -12.70
CA ARG A 57 2.04 1.50 -11.99
C ARG A 57 1.68 1.78 -10.55
N GLY A 58 2.65 1.64 -9.65
CA GLY A 58 2.46 1.96 -8.25
C GLY A 58 3.74 2.38 -7.56
N VAL A 59 3.58 3.04 -6.42
CA VAL A 59 4.68 3.42 -5.54
C VAL A 59 4.45 2.76 -4.19
N ALA A 60 5.43 1.99 -3.73
CA ALA A 60 5.48 1.48 -2.36
C ALA A 60 6.39 2.38 -1.53
N VAL A 61 5.93 2.81 -0.36
CA VAL A 61 6.70 3.65 0.56
C VAL A 61 6.64 3.05 1.97
N ALA A 62 7.79 2.97 2.63
CA ALA A 62 7.93 2.53 4.02
C ALA A 62 8.78 3.52 4.83
N PHE A 63 8.49 3.60 6.13
CA PHE A 63 9.18 4.48 7.08
C PHE A 63 9.87 3.63 8.14
N GLY A 64 11.14 3.93 8.43
CA GLY A 64 11.95 3.21 9.40
C GLY A 64 12.72 4.12 10.38
N PRO A 65 13.43 3.54 11.37
CA PRO A 65 14.24 4.30 12.33
C PRO A 65 15.28 5.20 11.63
N GLY A 66 15.39 6.45 12.08
CA GLY A 66 16.22 7.45 11.39
C GLY A 66 15.78 8.89 11.70
N LEU A 67 14.74 9.47 11.10
CA LEU A 67 13.71 9.01 10.17
C LEU A 67 14.27 8.69 8.76
N THR A 68 13.99 7.49 8.26
CA THR A 68 14.34 7.07 6.88
C THR A 68 13.08 6.72 6.10
N ILE A 69 13.06 7.07 4.83
CA ILE A 69 12.01 6.69 3.88
C ILE A 69 12.63 5.79 2.82
N GLU A 70 12.04 4.61 2.63
CA GLU A 70 12.35 3.74 1.50
C GLU A 70 11.17 3.76 0.53
N GLY A 71 11.48 3.90 -0.76
CA GLY A 71 10.49 4.00 -1.82
C GLY A 71 10.86 3.11 -3.00
N ALA A 72 9.85 2.48 -3.60
CA ALA A 72 10.00 1.69 -4.83
C ALA A 72 8.88 2.05 -5.82
N LEU A 73 9.27 2.37 -7.05
CA LEU A 73 8.36 2.47 -8.19
C LEU A 73 8.29 1.09 -8.85
N PHE A 74 7.09 0.62 -9.15
CA PHE A 74 6.86 -0.65 -9.84
C PHE A 74 5.81 -0.49 -10.93
N GLU A 75 5.84 -1.37 -11.91
CA GLU A 75 4.83 -1.46 -12.97
C GLU A 75 4.45 -2.93 -13.24
N ARG A 76 3.23 -3.13 -13.74
CA ARG A 76 2.72 -4.45 -14.11
C ARG A 76 3.38 -4.90 -15.41
N VAL A 77 3.88 -6.15 -15.42
CA VAL A 77 4.45 -6.83 -16.58
C VAL A 77 3.42 -7.67 -17.32
#